data_AF-A0A2N0B457-F1
#
_entry.id   AF-A0A2N0B457-F1
#
_cell.length_a   1.000
_cell.length_b   1.000
_cell.length_c   1.000
_cell.angle_alpha   90.00
_cell.angle_beta   90.00
_cell.angle_gamma   90.00
#
_symmetry.space_group_name_H-M   'P 1'
#
loop_
_entity.id
_entity.type
_entity.pdbx_description
1 polymer ?
#
loop_
_entity_poly.entity_id
_entity_poly.type
_entity_poly.pdbx_seq_one_letter_code
_entity_poly.pdbx_strand_id
1 'polypeptide(L)'
;MKRKSYFIFFVYSILIMNCTAPQIEEVSFPDKGNLKFLPAKNVQAAQILKAVRDLENKNTSYSGEFSMRIENFVPKKESFSADGKILYDKPSGKMYIELADPFFGMIVSRVFTDGNWIHIKTANAQTQILPMGDIVFKDPSGKKQSTIPFPVLYSLLSNNSTGLAGSDPTYVNLSERAILVKKPGEDVTFWTTETGIASVELLSKKSNLKAITKVKGAVSFPPKTTVTRIVEPGSNADQNRIEITMKRISISDTIPASKFQF
;
A
#
# COMPACT_ATOMS: atom_id res chain seq x y z
N MET A 1 35.35 -43.29 18.37
CA MET A 1 35.03 -41.85 18.60
C MET A 1 34.86 -41.02 17.33
N LYS A 2 35.62 -41.25 16.24
CA LYS A 2 35.57 -40.40 15.03
C LYS A 2 34.20 -40.30 14.33
N ARG A 3 33.39 -41.38 14.31
CA ARG A 3 32.08 -41.41 13.62
C ARG A 3 31.00 -40.52 14.27
N LYS A 4 31.08 -40.26 15.59
CA LYS A 4 30.17 -39.35 16.31
C LYS A 4 30.50 -37.88 16.02
N SER A 5 31.77 -37.53 15.83
CA SER A 5 32.19 -36.15 15.50
C SER A 5 31.73 -35.71 14.11
N TYR A 6 31.78 -36.59 13.10
CA TYR A 6 31.29 -36.25 11.75
C TYR A 6 29.76 -36.05 11.70
N PHE A 7 29.01 -36.79 12.50
CA PHE A 7 27.55 -36.63 12.57
C PHE A 7 27.15 -35.30 13.23
N ILE A 8 27.86 -34.89 14.28
CA ILE A 8 27.63 -33.59 14.94
C ILE A 8 27.99 -32.42 14.01
N PHE A 9 29.09 -32.52 13.25
CA PHE A 9 29.47 -31.50 12.27
C PHE A 9 28.47 -31.41 11.10
N PHE A 10 27.92 -32.54 10.65
CA PHE A 10 26.93 -32.59 9.58
C PHE A 10 25.58 -31.98 10.02
N VAL A 11 25.14 -32.27 11.26
CA VAL A 11 23.92 -31.66 11.83
C VAL A 11 24.10 -30.15 12.07
N TYR A 12 25.28 -29.71 12.51
CA TYR A 12 25.60 -28.27 12.59
C TYR A 12 25.63 -27.63 11.19
N SER A 13 26.16 -28.30 10.16
CA SER A 13 26.16 -27.79 8.79
C SER A 13 24.75 -27.63 8.21
N ILE A 14 23.81 -28.52 8.57
CA ILE A 14 22.41 -28.43 8.12
C ILE A 14 21.68 -27.27 8.80
N LEU A 15 22.01 -26.95 10.06
CA LEU A 15 21.42 -25.82 10.78
C LEU A 15 21.89 -24.44 10.29
N ILE A 16 22.96 -24.37 9.49
CA ILE A 16 23.48 -23.12 8.92
C ILE A 16 22.93 -22.87 7.50
N MET A 17 22.21 -23.82 6.90
CA MET A 17 21.58 -23.62 5.60
C MET A 17 20.34 -22.73 5.71
N ASN A 18 20.58 -21.44 5.58
CA ASN A 18 19.64 -20.40 5.14
C ASN A 18 18.38 -20.24 5.98
N CYS A 19 18.53 -19.63 7.17
CA CYS A 19 17.48 -18.79 7.73
C CYS A 19 17.38 -17.48 6.91
N THR A 20 17.04 -17.59 5.62
CA THR A 20 16.65 -16.42 4.83
C THR A 20 15.16 -16.22 5.03
N ALA A 21 14.77 -15.07 5.56
CA ALA A 21 13.35 -14.71 5.67
C ALA A 21 12.68 -14.86 4.29
N PRO A 22 11.47 -15.43 4.22
CA PRO A 22 10.78 -15.67 2.94
C PRO A 22 10.57 -14.35 2.20
N GLN A 23 10.95 -14.27 0.94
CA GLN A 23 10.86 -13.01 0.20
C GLN A 23 9.40 -12.58 -0.01
N ILE A 24 9.15 -11.27 -0.04
CA ILE A 24 7.86 -10.72 -0.44
C ILE A 24 7.64 -11.08 -1.91
N GLU A 25 6.50 -11.72 -2.17
CA GLU A 25 6.08 -12.13 -3.50
C GLU A 25 6.06 -10.93 -4.47
N GLU A 26 6.51 -11.15 -5.70
CA GLU A 26 6.47 -10.11 -6.71
C GLU A 26 5.07 -9.97 -7.30
N VAL A 27 4.57 -8.73 -7.32
CA VAL A 27 3.36 -8.39 -8.09
C VAL A 27 3.75 -7.75 -9.42
N SER A 28 3.11 -8.21 -10.50
CA SER A 28 3.33 -7.71 -11.85
C SER A 28 2.47 -6.48 -12.15
N PHE A 29 3.01 -5.55 -12.93
CA PHE A 29 2.21 -4.46 -13.52
C PHE A 29 1.35 -5.02 -14.66
N PRO A 30 0.03 -4.74 -14.69
CA PRO A 30 -0.82 -5.13 -15.81
C PRO A 30 -0.36 -4.46 -17.12
N ASP A 31 -0.40 -5.21 -18.21
CA ASP A 31 -0.17 -4.64 -19.53
C ASP A 31 -1.39 -3.81 -19.96
N LYS A 32 -1.16 -2.52 -20.23
CA LYS A 32 -2.19 -1.56 -20.65
C LYS A 32 -2.19 -1.31 -22.16
N GLY A 33 -1.20 -1.82 -22.90
CA GLY A 33 -0.92 -1.42 -24.29
C GLY A 33 -2.10 -1.60 -25.25
N ASN A 34 -2.93 -2.62 -25.01
CA ASN A 34 -4.09 -2.94 -25.86
C ASN A 34 -5.44 -2.53 -25.23
N LEU A 35 -5.45 -1.85 -24.08
CA LEU A 35 -6.68 -1.56 -23.37
C LEU A 35 -7.45 -0.37 -23.96
N LYS A 36 -8.66 -0.70 -24.42
CA LYS A 36 -9.80 0.19 -24.73
C LYS A 36 -10.25 1.08 -23.56
N PHE A 37 -9.78 2.32 -23.41
CA PHE A 37 -10.34 3.25 -22.40
C PHE A 37 -11.42 4.17 -22.98
N LEU A 38 -12.59 4.21 -22.35
CA LEU A 38 -13.72 5.09 -22.67
C LEU A 38 -13.82 6.22 -21.65
N PRO A 39 -14.17 7.46 -22.05
CA PRO A 39 -14.33 8.55 -21.10
C PRO A 39 -15.53 8.29 -20.16
N ALA A 40 -15.46 8.81 -18.94
CA ALA A 40 -16.50 8.64 -17.90
C ALA A 40 -17.93 9.05 -18.35
N LYS A 41 -18.04 9.97 -19.32
CA LYS A 41 -19.33 10.39 -19.91
C LYS A 41 -19.99 9.35 -20.82
N ASN A 42 -19.28 8.29 -21.22
CA ASN A 42 -19.86 7.19 -21.96
C ASN A 42 -20.84 6.41 -21.06
N VAL A 43 -21.99 6.01 -21.58
CA VAL A 43 -23.05 5.35 -20.79
C VAL A 43 -22.57 4.07 -20.11
N GLN A 44 -21.81 3.22 -20.81
CA GLN A 44 -21.30 1.96 -20.25
C GLN A 44 -20.19 2.21 -19.21
N ALA A 45 -19.32 3.18 -19.47
CA ALA A 45 -18.31 3.60 -18.49
C ALA A 45 -18.96 4.15 -17.21
N ALA A 46 -19.99 5.00 -17.36
CA ALA A 46 -20.74 5.56 -16.25
C ALA A 46 -21.44 4.49 -15.40
N GLN A 47 -21.94 3.41 -16.02
CA GLN A 47 -22.51 2.27 -15.29
C GLN A 47 -21.48 1.55 -14.43
N ILE A 48 -20.26 1.31 -14.93
CA ILE A 48 -19.17 0.73 -14.14
C ILE A 48 -18.79 1.66 -12.99
N LEU A 49 -18.62 2.96 -13.25
CA LEU A 49 -18.28 3.94 -12.21
C LEU A 49 -19.36 4.01 -11.13
N LYS A 50 -20.64 3.95 -11.51
CA LYS A 50 -21.76 3.88 -10.57
C LYS A 50 -21.70 2.61 -9.75
N ALA A 51 -21.50 1.45 -10.37
CA ALA A 51 -21.41 0.17 -9.66
C ALA A 51 -20.25 0.17 -8.65
N VAL A 52 -19.10 0.75 -9.02
CA VAL A 52 -17.96 0.90 -8.10
C VAL A 52 -18.32 1.83 -6.95
N ARG A 53 -18.92 3.01 -7.20
CA ARG A 53 -19.41 3.91 -6.13
C ARG A 53 -20.40 3.23 -5.20
N ASP A 54 -21.33 2.47 -5.74
CA ASP A 54 -22.34 1.75 -4.96
C ASP A 54 -21.69 0.65 -4.09
N LEU A 55 -20.59 0.04 -4.54
CA LEU A 55 -19.76 -0.86 -3.71
C LEU A 55 -19.03 -0.09 -2.61
N GLU A 56 -18.40 1.05 -2.94
CA GLU A 56 -17.70 1.89 -1.96
C GLU A 56 -18.64 2.37 -0.84
N ASN A 57 -19.89 2.67 -1.17
CA ASN A 57 -20.91 3.10 -0.21
C ASN A 57 -21.35 1.98 0.76
N LYS A 58 -21.12 0.71 0.41
CA LYS A 58 -21.39 -0.44 1.28
C LYS A 58 -20.22 -0.78 2.21
N ASN A 59 -19.06 -0.16 2.01
CA ASN A 59 -17.93 -0.34 2.90
C ASN A 59 -18.26 0.20 4.30
N THR A 60 -17.68 -0.43 5.30
CA THR A 60 -17.80 -0.03 6.71
C THR A 60 -16.55 0.67 7.19
N SER A 61 -16.59 1.22 8.41
CA SER A 61 -15.35 1.55 9.12
C SER A 61 -14.69 0.27 9.62
N TYR A 62 -13.39 0.33 9.92
CA TYR A 62 -12.69 -0.80 10.53
C TYR A 62 -11.50 -0.37 11.38
N SER A 63 -11.21 -1.20 12.38
CA SER A 63 -9.94 -1.18 13.10
C SER A 63 -9.24 -2.52 12.95
N GLY A 64 -7.92 -2.53 13.02
CA GLY A 64 -7.17 -3.76 12.90
C GLY A 64 -5.76 -3.69 13.46
N GLU A 65 -5.22 -4.87 13.72
CA GLU A 65 -3.80 -5.10 13.98
C GLU A 65 -3.19 -5.73 12.73
N PHE A 66 -2.00 -5.31 12.33
CA PHE A 66 -1.33 -5.80 11.14
C PHE A 66 0.16 -6.08 11.41
N SER A 67 0.76 -6.91 10.57
CA SER A 67 2.20 -6.96 10.36
C SER A 67 2.53 -6.36 9.00
N MET A 68 3.54 -5.50 8.96
CA MET A 68 4.11 -4.94 7.74
C MET A 68 5.51 -5.48 7.53
N ARG A 69 5.86 -5.76 6.28
CA ARG A 69 7.21 -6.15 5.86
C ARG A 69 7.62 -5.28 4.70
N ILE A 70 8.86 -4.80 4.70
CA ILE A 70 9.40 -3.95 3.64
C ILE A 70 10.74 -4.52 3.20
N GLU A 71 10.88 -4.79 1.90
CA GLU A 71 12.15 -5.10 1.24
C GLU A 71 12.59 -3.90 0.43
N ASN A 72 13.72 -3.30 0.78
CA ASN A 72 14.35 -2.25 -0.01
C ASN A 72 15.47 -2.90 -0.80
N PHE A 73 15.63 -2.53 -2.06
CA PHE A 73 16.63 -3.11 -2.97
C PHE A 73 17.79 -2.15 -3.23
N VAL A 74 17.57 -0.84 -3.06
CA VAL A 74 18.54 0.23 -3.32
C VAL A 74 18.80 1.03 -2.02
N PRO A 75 20.07 1.33 -1.67
CA PRO A 75 21.31 0.96 -2.36
C PRO A 75 21.75 -0.49 -2.11
N LYS A 76 21.16 -1.18 -1.14
CA LYS A 76 21.44 -2.57 -0.82
C LYS A 76 20.16 -3.26 -0.37
N LYS A 77 20.03 -4.56 -0.69
CA LYS A 77 18.90 -5.37 -0.24
C LYS A 77 18.84 -5.46 1.28
N GLU A 78 17.77 -4.93 1.87
CA GLU A 78 17.49 -4.96 3.31
C GLU A 78 16.01 -5.22 3.55
N SER A 79 15.70 -5.99 4.60
CA SER A 79 14.35 -6.37 4.97
C SER A 79 14.02 -5.88 6.37
N PHE A 80 12.84 -5.30 6.52
CA PHE A 80 12.32 -4.78 7.78
C PHE A 80 10.93 -5.35 8.02
N SER A 81 10.60 -5.57 9.28
CA SER A 81 9.26 -5.97 9.70
C SER A 81 8.85 -5.12 10.89
N ALA A 82 7.58 -4.73 10.94
CA ALA A 82 7.01 -4.01 12.07
C ALA A 82 5.55 -4.42 12.25
N ASP A 83 5.12 -4.56 13.50
CA ASP A 83 3.70 -4.68 13.81
C ASP A 83 3.07 -3.30 13.97
N GLY A 84 1.75 -3.23 13.77
CA GLY A 84 1.04 -1.96 13.87
C GLY A 84 -0.46 -2.09 14.04
N LYS A 85 -1.09 -0.93 14.19
CA LYS A 85 -2.54 -0.75 14.29
C LYS A 85 -3.02 0.19 13.20
N ILE A 86 -4.17 -0.11 12.63
CA ILE A 86 -4.84 0.72 11.63
C ILE A 86 -6.27 1.00 12.06
N LEU A 87 -6.70 2.23 11.84
CA LEU A 87 -8.07 2.69 11.99
C LEU A 87 -8.49 3.37 10.68
N TYR A 88 -9.66 3.03 10.17
CA TYR A 88 -10.27 3.72 9.04
C TYR A 88 -11.72 4.03 9.36
N ASP A 89 -12.07 5.31 9.29
CA ASP A 89 -13.45 5.79 9.43
C ASP A 89 -14.03 6.09 8.05
N LYS A 90 -15.01 5.30 7.63
CA LYS A 90 -15.64 5.43 6.32
C LYS A 90 -16.38 6.76 6.13
N PRO A 91 -17.18 7.25 7.09
CA PRO A 91 -17.88 8.52 6.95
C PRO A 91 -16.96 9.71 6.71
N SER A 92 -15.86 9.83 7.45
CA SER A 92 -14.93 10.96 7.31
C SER A 92 -13.80 10.72 6.32
N GLY A 93 -13.57 9.47 5.88
CA GLY A 93 -12.43 9.09 5.04
C GLY A 93 -11.10 9.09 5.80
N LYS A 94 -11.11 9.32 7.12
CA LYS A 94 -9.90 9.42 7.93
C LYS A 94 -9.27 8.05 8.13
N MET A 95 -7.94 8.02 8.07
CA MET A 95 -7.14 6.83 8.35
C MET A 95 -6.03 7.17 9.34
N TYR A 96 -5.79 6.27 10.28
CA TYR A 96 -4.71 6.34 11.25
C TYR A 96 -3.93 5.03 11.22
N ILE A 97 -2.61 5.09 11.12
CA ILE A 97 -1.70 3.95 11.11
C ILE A 97 -0.61 4.20 12.14
N GLU A 98 -0.44 3.30 13.10
CA GLU A 98 0.60 3.36 14.12
C GLU A 98 1.47 2.11 14.03
N LEU A 99 2.79 2.27 13.96
CA LEU A 99 3.74 1.17 14.07
C LEU A 99 4.18 1.03 15.53
N ALA A 100 4.25 -0.20 16.01
CA ALA A 100 4.70 -0.55 17.37
C ALA A 100 6.22 -0.59 17.47
N ASP A 101 6.89 -0.93 16.37
CA ASP A 101 8.34 -1.10 16.30
C ASP A 101 9.03 0.06 15.56
N PRO A 102 10.27 0.42 15.93
CA PRO A 102 11.07 1.35 15.15
C PRO A 102 11.33 0.84 13.73
N PHE A 103 11.23 1.73 12.75
CA PHE A 103 11.43 1.47 11.33
C PHE A 103 12.61 2.32 10.81
N PHE A 104 13.69 1.69 10.31
CA PHE A 104 14.96 2.35 9.93
C PHE A 104 15.67 3.13 11.06
N GLY A 105 15.57 2.68 12.31
CA GLY A 105 16.12 3.41 13.46
C GLY A 105 15.40 4.73 13.77
N MET A 106 14.42 5.10 12.94
CA MET A 106 13.40 6.08 13.26
C MET A 106 12.22 5.37 13.90
N ILE A 107 11.72 5.88 15.00
CA ILE A 107 10.43 5.39 15.51
C ILE A 107 9.36 6.03 14.62
N VAL A 108 8.82 5.27 13.66
CA VAL A 108 7.66 5.76 12.90
C VAL A 108 6.48 5.75 13.86
N SER A 109 6.07 6.93 14.30
CA SER A 109 5.03 7.10 15.30
C SER A 109 3.83 7.79 14.67
N ARG A 110 2.91 7.00 14.16
CA ARG A 110 1.56 7.46 13.81
C ARG A 110 1.53 8.34 12.54
N VAL A 111 0.93 7.78 11.51
CA VAL A 111 0.48 8.48 10.32
C VAL A 111 -1.02 8.67 10.45
N PHE A 112 -1.47 9.90 10.27
CA PHE A 112 -2.89 10.25 10.19
C PHE A 112 -3.16 10.92 8.84
N THR A 113 -4.30 10.63 8.22
CA THR A 113 -4.77 11.35 7.04
C THR A 113 -6.27 11.56 7.08
N ASP A 114 -6.73 12.66 6.48
CA ASP A 114 -8.12 12.94 6.16
C ASP A 114 -8.46 12.71 4.66
N GLY A 115 -7.54 12.12 3.90
CA GLY A 115 -7.65 11.92 2.46
C GLY A 115 -7.02 13.05 1.62
N ASN A 116 -6.79 14.23 2.19
CA ASN A 116 -6.20 15.39 1.51
C ASN A 116 -4.81 15.73 2.06
N TRP A 117 -4.63 15.61 3.37
CA TRP A 117 -3.39 15.89 4.08
C TRP A 117 -2.92 14.63 4.80
N ILE A 118 -1.61 14.49 4.92
CA ILE A 118 -0.95 13.46 5.73
C ILE A 118 -0.23 14.18 6.85
N HIS A 119 -0.49 13.73 8.07
CA HIS A 119 0.24 14.14 9.23
C HIS A 119 1.11 12.98 9.69
N ILE A 120 2.40 13.26 9.93
CA ILE A 120 3.39 12.26 10.30
C ILE A 120 4.03 12.70 11.60
N LYS A 121 3.91 11.87 12.63
CA LYS A 121 4.66 12.04 13.88
C LYS A 121 5.76 10.98 13.92
N THR A 122 6.89 11.34 14.52
CA THR A 122 7.97 10.39 14.85
C THR A 122 8.32 10.62 16.31
N ALA A 123 8.91 9.65 17.01
CA ALA A 123 9.01 9.72 18.48
C ALA A 123 9.68 10.99 19.02
N ASN A 124 10.63 11.57 18.28
CA ASN A 124 11.44 12.70 18.73
C ASN A 124 11.27 13.96 17.88
N ALA A 125 10.26 14.01 16.99
CA ALA A 125 10.04 15.16 16.12
C ALA A 125 8.63 15.76 16.29
N GLN A 126 8.51 17.03 15.92
CA GLN A 126 7.21 17.67 15.77
C GLN A 126 6.42 17.01 14.63
N THR A 127 5.10 17.07 14.74
CA THR A 127 4.20 16.60 13.69
C THR A 127 4.46 17.37 12.40
N GLN A 128 4.77 16.64 11.33
CA GLN A 128 4.85 17.18 9.99
C GLN A 128 3.49 17.08 9.32
N ILE A 129 3.06 18.13 8.63
CA ILE A 129 1.80 18.16 7.87
C ILE A 129 2.16 18.40 6.42
N LEU A 130 1.80 17.45 5.55
CA LEU A 130 2.12 17.44 4.13
C LEU A 130 0.85 17.18 3.32
N PRO A 131 0.75 17.65 2.07
CA PRO A 131 -0.29 17.18 1.16
C PRO A 131 -0.24 15.67 0.98
N MET A 132 -1.38 15.06 0.64
CA MET A 132 -1.46 13.65 0.26
C MET A 132 -0.44 13.33 -0.84
N GLY A 133 0.50 12.44 -0.54
CA GLY A 133 1.62 12.11 -1.40
C GLY A 133 2.47 11.00 -0.79
N ASP A 134 3.60 10.70 -1.43
CA ASP A 134 4.49 9.65 -0.97
C ASP A 134 5.16 10.01 0.35
N ILE A 135 5.25 9.04 1.26
CA ILE A 135 5.96 9.20 2.53
C ILE A 135 7.39 8.74 2.34
N VAL A 136 8.34 9.66 2.53
CA VAL A 136 9.77 9.36 2.39
C VAL A 136 10.41 9.25 3.78
N PHE A 137 10.88 8.06 4.11
CA PHE A 137 11.66 7.78 5.31
C PHE A 137 13.13 7.84 4.96
N LYS A 138 13.91 8.65 5.68
CA LYS A 138 15.36 8.73 5.54
C LYS A 138 16.03 8.30 6.84
N ASP A 139 17.05 7.46 6.76
CA ASP A 139 17.83 7.15 7.95
C ASP A 139 18.51 8.42 8.52
N PRO A 140 18.96 8.42 9.79
CA PRO A 140 19.59 9.61 10.38
C PRO A 140 20.81 10.14 9.62
N SER A 141 21.49 9.29 8.84
CA SER A 141 22.62 9.69 8.00
C SER A 141 22.20 10.30 6.65
N GLY A 142 20.93 10.16 6.25
CA GLY A 142 20.38 10.60 4.98
C GLY A 142 20.83 9.77 3.76
N LYS A 143 21.63 8.72 3.96
CA LYS A 143 22.19 7.89 2.88
C LYS A 143 21.24 6.79 2.42
N LYS A 144 20.28 6.40 3.27
CA LYS A 144 19.25 5.42 2.96
C LYS A 144 17.90 6.11 2.95
N GLN A 145 17.12 5.84 1.92
CA GLN A 145 15.73 6.28 1.86
C GLN A 145 14.81 5.12 1.52
N SER A 146 13.60 5.14 2.07
CA SER A 146 12.50 4.28 1.69
C SER A 146 11.28 5.14 1.39
N THR A 147 10.76 5.02 0.18
CA THR A 147 9.54 5.67 -0.24
C THR A 147 8.36 4.72 -0.06
N ILE A 148 7.33 5.17 0.65
CA ILE A 148 6.04 4.51 0.75
C ILE A 148 5.06 5.30 -0.13
N PRO A 149 4.52 4.71 -1.21
CA PRO A 149 3.55 5.38 -2.07
C PRO A 149 2.17 5.39 -1.39
N PHE A 150 2.02 6.27 -0.41
CA PHE A 150 0.88 6.28 0.49
C PHE A 150 -0.47 6.47 -0.22
N PRO A 151 -0.61 7.25 -1.31
CA PRO A 151 -1.89 7.39 -2.00
C PRO A 151 -2.46 6.06 -2.52
N VAL A 152 -1.62 5.17 -3.07
CA VAL A 152 -2.10 3.86 -3.57
C VAL A 152 -2.37 2.88 -2.44
N LEU A 153 -1.63 2.95 -1.34
CA LEU A 153 -1.93 2.19 -0.13
C LEU A 153 -3.26 2.64 0.47
N TYR A 154 -3.44 3.95 0.66
CA TYR A 154 -4.67 4.54 1.17
C TYR A 154 -5.88 4.11 0.33
N SER A 155 -5.82 4.24 -1.00
CA SER A 155 -6.94 3.85 -1.86
C SER A 155 -7.31 2.39 -1.75
N LEU A 156 -6.33 1.49 -1.66
CA LEU A 156 -6.64 0.07 -1.51
C LEU A 156 -7.15 -0.26 -0.09
N LEU A 157 -6.54 0.30 0.94
CA LEU A 157 -6.89 0.07 2.35
C LEU A 157 -8.22 0.72 2.75
N SER A 158 -8.65 1.77 2.06
CA SER A 158 -9.97 2.40 2.23
C SER A 158 -10.99 1.94 1.20
N ASN A 159 -10.56 1.14 0.21
CA ASN A 159 -11.34 0.76 -0.97
C ASN A 159 -12.03 2.00 -1.58
N ASN A 160 -11.25 3.07 -1.76
CA ASN A 160 -11.69 4.38 -2.22
C ASN A 160 -10.98 4.74 -3.53
N SER A 161 -11.68 4.55 -4.64
CA SER A 161 -11.26 4.96 -5.98
C SER A 161 -11.79 6.36 -6.34
N THR A 162 -12.92 6.77 -5.76
CA THR A 162 -13.65 7.98 -6.17
C THR A 162 -13.14 9.25 -5.50
N GLY A 163 -12.71 9.15 -4.24
CA GLY A 163 -12.06 10.26 -3.52
C GLY A 163 -10.75 10.68 -4.15
N LEU A 164 -10.07 9.77 -4.87
CA LEU A 164 -8.89 10.13 -5.67
C LEU A 164 -9.25 10.64 -7.07
N ALA A 165 -10.46 10.42 -7.59
CA ALA A 165 -10.84 10.87 -8.93
C ALA A 165 -11.22 12.37 -8.99
N GLY A 166 -11.81 12.91 -7.92
CA GLY A 166 -12.17 14.34 -7.85
C GLY A 166 -12.87 14.85 -9.11
N SER A 167 -12.34 15.94 -9.68
CA SER A 167 -12.71 16.48 -11.00
C SER A 167 -11.76 16.08 -12.13
N ASP A 168 -10.82 15.18 -11.86
CA ASP A 168 -9.78 14.78 -12.80
C ASP A 168 -10.37 13.93 -13.95
N PRO A 169 -9.82 14.05 -15.18
CA PRO A 169 -10.23 13.22 -16.31
C PRO A 169 -10.18 11.73 -15.98
N THR A 170 -11.36 11.12 -16.01
CA THR A 170 -11.57 9.70 -15.67
C THR A 170 -11.98 8.91 -16.90
N TYR A 171 -11.36 7.76 -17.07
CA TYR A 171 -11.60 6.82 -18.17
C TYR A 171 -11.77 5.41 -17.64
N VAL A 172 -12.54 4.60 -18.36
CA VAL A 172 -12.88 3.24 -17.95
C VAL A 172 -12.61 2.27 -19.08
N ASN A 173 -11.90 1.20 -18.78
CA ASN A 173 -11.83 0.02 -19.62
C ASN A 173 -12.90 -0.97 -19.17
N LEU A 174 -13.76 -1.39 -20.10
CA LEU A 174 -14.92 -2.21 -19.78
C LEU A 174 -14.55 -3.68 -19.52
N SER A 175 -13.56 -4.22 -20.26
CA SER A 175 -13.18 -5.64 -20.19
C SER A 175 -12.50 -5.98 -18.87
N GLU A 176 -11.55 -5.16 -18.44
CA GLU A 176 -10.78 -5.34 -17.21
C GLU A 176 -11.39 -4.62 -16.01
N ARG A 177 -12.53 -3.94 -16.21
CA ARG A 177 -13.16 -3.05 -15.21
C ARG A 177 -12.15 -2.10 -14.56
N ALA A 178 -11.25 -1.56 -15.39
CA ALA A 178 -10.17 -0.69 -14.94
C ALA A 178 -10.56 0.78 -15.07
N ILE A 179 -10.29 1.58 -14.04
CA ILE A 179 -10.56 3.01 -13.99
C ILE A 179 -9.23 3.74 -14.02
N LEU A 180 -8.97 4.53 -15.06
CA LEU A 180 -7.81 5.40 -15.19
C LEU A 180 -8.22 6.84 -14.83
N VAL A 181 -7.58 7.40 -13.82
CA VAL A 181 -7.68 8.81 -13.43
C VAL A 181 -6.39 9.50 -13.84
N LYS A 182 -6.49 10.53 -14.68
CA LYS A 182 -5.35 11.34 -15.10
C LYS A 182 -5.27 12.61 -14.28
N LYS A 183 -4.29 12.69 -13.39
CA LYS A 183 -4.01 13.87 -12.57
C LYS A 183 -2.87 14.68 -13.19
N PRO A 184 -2.70 15.95 -12.82
CA PRO A 184 -1.52 16.72 -13.20
C PRO A 184 -0.23 16.01 -12.74
N GLY A 185 0.53 15.46 -13.70
CA GLY A 185 1.80 14.76 -13.47
C GLY A 185 1.70 13.32 -12.98
N GLU A 186 0.50 12.75 -12.82
CA GLU A 186 0.31 11.40 -12.27
C GLU A 186 -0.86 10.68 -12.95
N ASP A 187 -0.66 9.41 -13.27
CA ASP A 187 -1.74 8.54 -13.74
C ASP A 187 -2.00 7.49 -12.66
N VAL A 188 -3.26 7.37 -12.22
CA VAL A 188 -3.69 6.36 -11.24
C VAL A 188 -4.67 5.42 -11.92
N THR A 189 -4.40 4.11 -11.88
CA THR A 189 -5.29 3.09 -12.44
C THR A 189 -5.77 2.15 -11.34
N PHE A 190 -7.09 1.99 -11.22
CA PHE A 190 -7.74 1.07 -10.31
C PHE A 190 -8.27 -0.12 -11.11
N TRP A 191 -7.95 -1.34 -10.72
CA TRP A 191 -8.61 -2.54 -11.24
C TRP A 191 -9.63 -3.00 -10.22
N THR A 192 -10.88 -3.09 -10.65
CA THR A 192 -12.01 -3.35 -9.76
C THR A 192 -12.64 -4.69 -10.06
N THR A 193 -13.18 -5.32 -9.03
CA THR A 193 -14.02 -6.51 -9.11
C THR A 193 -15.41 -6.15 -8.63
N GLU A 194 -16.31 -7.13 -8.61
CA GLU A 194 -17.63 -6.96 -8.00
C GLU A 194 -17.59 -6.84 -6.47
N THR A 195 -16.46 -7.14 -5.82
CA THR A 195 -16.31 -7.08 -4.36
C THR A 195 -15.41 -5.94 -3.87
N GLY A 196 -14.79 -5.18 -4.78
CA GLY A 196 -13.94 -4.04 -4.45
C GLY A 196 -12.74 -3.87 -5.37
N ILE A 197 -11.80 -3.00 -4.98
CA ILE A 197 -10.56 -2.73 -5.70
C ILE A 197 -9.58 -3.89 -5.50
N ALA A 198 -9.14 -4.52 -6.59
CA ALA A 198 -8.14 -5.59 -6.58
C ALA A 198 -6.71 -5.06 -6.58
N SER A 199 -6.46 -3.99 -7.34
CA SER A 199 -5.16 -3.34 -7.39
C SER A 199 -5.26 -1.87 -7.76
N VAL A 200 -4.26 -1.11 -7.35
CA VAL A 200 -4.07 0.31 -7.70
C VAL A 200 -2.64 0.49 -8.20
N GLU A 201 -2.48 1.01 -9.42
CA GLU A 201 -1.19 1.40 -9.99
C GLU A 201 -1.11 2.93 -10.03
N LEU A 202 0.05 3.45 -9.63
CA LEU A 202 0.43 4.85 -9.76
C LEU A 202 1.65 4.94 -10.67
N LEU A 203 1.57 5.82 -11.66
CA LEU A 203 2.72 6.33 -12.38
C LEU A 203 2.86 7.82 -12.05
N SER A 204 3.85 8.18 -11.23
CA SER A 204 4.08 9.56 -10.82
C SER A 204 5.32 10.13 -11.48
N LYS A 205 5.13 11.18 -12.31
CA LYS A 205 6.24 11.97 -12.85
C LYS A 205 6.82 12.92 -11.79
N LYS A 206 6.01 13.33 -10.81
CA LYS A 206 6.43 14.23 -9.72
C LYS A 206 7.48 13.56 -8.83
N SER A 207 7.21 12.33 -8.43
CA SER A 207 8.09 11.55 -7.56
C SER A 207 9.06 10.64 -8.33
N ASN A 208 9.01 10.67 -9.67
CA ASN A 208 9.74 9.77 -10.57
C ASN A 208 9.67 8.29 -10.10
N LEU A 209 8.44 7.82 -9.85
CA LEU A 209 8.21 6.44 -9.40
C LEU A 209 7.01 5.81 -10.09
N LYS A 210 7.05 4.48 -10.18
CA LYS A 210 5.90 3.66 -10.56
C LYS A 210 5.63 2.67 -9.44
N ALA A 211 4.40 2.62 -8.95
CA ALA A 211 4.01 1.72 -7.87
C ALA A 211 2.75 0.94 -8.23
N ILE A 212 2.63 -0.28 -7.75
CA ILE A 212 1.38 -1.05 -7.77
C ILE A 212 1.15 -1.71 -6.42
N THR A 213 -0.03 -1.50 -5.85
CA THR A 213 -0.51 -2.24 -4.67
C THR A 213 -1.62 -3.18 -5.11
N LYS A 214 -1.55 -4.45 -4.72
CA LYS A 214 -2.51 -5.50 -5.08
C LYS A 214 -2.95 -6.29 -3.85
N VAL A 215 -4.23 -6.67 -3.80
CA VAL A 215 -4.75 -7.62 -2.80
C VAL A 215 -4.26 -9.02 -3.14
N LYS A 216 -3.72 -9.73 -2.16
CA LYS A 216 -3.33 -11.13 -2.29
C LYS A 216 -4.51 -12.03 -1.91
N GLY A 217 -4.88 -12.93 -2.81
CA GLY A 217 -6.03 -13.82 -2.64
C GLY A 217 -7.36 -13.17 -3.02
N ALA A 218 -8.45 -13.58 -2.36
CA ALA A 218 -9.79 -13.06 -2.64
C ALA A 218 -9.92 -11.57 -2.26
N VAL A 219 -10.50 -10.77 -3.14
CA VAL A 219 -10.75 -9.35 -2.89
C VAL A 219 -11.86 -9.22 -1.84
N SER A 220 -11.51 -8.64 -0.70
CA SER A 220 -12.41 -8.35 0.41
C SER A 220 -12.11 -6.96 0.98
N PHE A 221 -13.07 -6.40 1.69
CA PHE A 221 -12.86 -5.18 2.46
C PHE A 221 -13.14 -5.41 3.95
N PRO A 222 -12.20 -5.07 4.85
CA PRO A 222 -10.82 -4.64 4.58
C PRO A 222 -10.00 -5.76 3.92
N PRO A 223 -8.93 -5.42 3.16
CA PRO A 223 -8.09 -6.44 2.53
C PRO A 223 -7.29 -7.19 3.60
N LYS A 224 -7.23 -8.54 3.48
CA LYS A 224 -6.46 -9.37 4.42
C LYS A 224 -4.95 -9.22 4.25
N THR A 225 -4.49 -9.25 3.01
CA THR A 225 -3.08 -9.06 2.66
C THR A 225 -2.98 -8.20 1.43
N THR A 226 -2.10 -7.21 1.46
CA THR A 226 -1.74 -6.38 0.31
C THR A 226 -0.25 -6.46 0.06
N VAL A 227 0.13 -6.43 -1.21
CA VAL A 227 1.52 -6.36 -1.64
C VAL A 227 1.69 -5.16 -2.56
N THR A 228 2.65 -4.31 -2.24
CA THR A 228 3.06 -3.17 -3.03
C THR A 228 4.43 -3.43 -3.63
N ARG A 229 4.59 -3.12 -4.92
CA ARG A 229 5.87 -3.06 -5.61
C ARG A 229 6.09 -1.64 -6.10
N ILE A 230 7.28 -1.10 -5.83
CA ILE A 230 7.73 0.21 -6.29
C ILE A 230 8.96 0.02 -7.17
N VAL A 231 8.92 0.60 -8.37
CA VAL A 231 10.00 0.53 -9.36
C VAL A 231 10.33 1.93 -9.89
N GLU A 232 11.55 2.06 -10.40
CA GLU A 232 11.93 3.23 -11.21
C GLU A 232 11.19 3.20 -12.56
N PRO A 233 10.59 4.32 -13.00
CA PRO A 233 9.95 4.41 -14.30
C PRO A 233 10.95 4.19 -15.44
N GLY A 234 10.56 3.40 -16.46
CA GLY A 234 11.38 3.14 -17.64
C GLY A 234 12.28 1.91 -17.48
N SER A 235 13.13 1.87 -16.44
CA SER A 235 14.00 0.71 -16.18
C SER A 235 13.24 -0.47 -15.55
N ASN A 236 12.13 -0.20 -14.84
CA ASN A 236 11.42 -1.15 -14.00
C ASN A 236 12.32 -1.82 -12.94
N ALA A 237 13.43 -1.19 -12.58
CA ALA A 237 14.29 -1.65 -11.51
C ALA A 237 13.55 -1.55 -10.17
N ASP A 238 13.51 -2.65 -9.43
CA ASP A 238 12.86 -2.68 -8.12
C ASP A 238 13.55 -1.70 -7.15
N GLN A 239 12.76 -0.79 -6.59
CA GLN A 239 13.20 0.07 -5.50
C GLN A 239 12.83 -0.58 -4.18
N ASN A 240 11.53 -0.83 -3.98
CA ASN A 240 10.97 -1.33 -2.73
C ASN A 240 9.81 -2.30 -2.97
N ARG A 241 9.59 -3.21 -2.03
CA ARG A 241 8.38 -4.02 -1.90
C ARG A 241 7.84 -3.91 -0.48
N ILE A 242 6.52 -3.82 -0.34
CA ILE A 242 5.83 -3.68 0.95
C ILE A 242 4.74 -4.76 1.00
N GLU A 243 4.66 -5.51 2.09
CA GLU A 243 3.57 -6.44 2.36
C GLU A 243 2.89 -6.00 3.65
N ILE A 244 1.57 -5.84 3.64
CA ILE A 244 0.76 -5.58 4.83
C ILE A 244 -0.18 -6.76 5.00
N THR A 245 -0.13 -7.42 6.15
CA THR A 245 -1.03 -8.54 6.49
C THR A 245 -1.79 -8.22 7.76
N MET A 246 -3.12 -8.19 7.65
CA MET A 246 -4.04 -8.00 8.76
C MET A 246 -4.06 -9.26 9.64
N LYS A 247 -3.78 -9.10 10.92
CA LYS A 247 -3.84 -10.16 11.94
C LYS A 247 -5.22 -10.25 12.56
N ARG A 248 -5.83 -9.09 12.82
CA ARG A 248 -7.16 -8.95 13.42
C ARG A 248 -7.89 -7.78 12.79
N ILE A 249 -9.20 -7.95 12.57
CA ILE A 249 -10.07 -6.94 11.98
C ILE A 249 -11.34 -6.87 12.80
N SER A 250 -11.74 -5.66 13.18
CA SER A 250 -13.02 -5.36 13.81
C SER A 250 -13.75 -4.32 12.97
N ILE A 251 -14.98 -4.66 12.58
CA ILE A 251 -15.84 -3.80 11.76
C ILE A 251 -16.71 -2.92 12.66
N SER A 252 -16.90 -1.67 12.27
CA SER A 252 -17.82 -0.74 12.91
C SER A 252 -18.45 0.20 11.89
N ASP A 253 -19.54 0.88 12.26
CA ASP A 253 -20.13 1.90 11.39
C ASP A 253 -19.23 3.15 11.32
N THR A 254 -18.67 3.55 12.48
CA THR A 254 -17.78 4.71 12.60
C THR A 254 -16.65 4.45 13.61
N ILE A 255 -15.62 5.28 13.57
CA ILE A 255 -14.57 5.37 14.59
C ILE A 255 -14.62 6.77 15.22
N PRO A 256 -14.60 6.87 16.57
CA PRO A 256 -14.65 8.16 17.24
C PRO A 256 -13.56 9.13 16.77
N ALA A 257 -13.94 10.39 16.52
CA ALA A 257 -13.02 11.44 16.05
C ALA A 257 -11.79 11.61 16.97
N SER A 258 -11.93 11.37 18.27
CA SER A 258 -10.85 11.41 19.27
C SER A 258 -9.74 10.38 19.06
N LYS A 259 -9.93 9.40 18.16
CA LYS A 259 -8.91 8.45 17.74
C LYS A 259 -8.02 8.98 16.61
N PHE A 260 -8.39 10.10 15.98
CA PHE A 260 -7.68 10.70 14.84
C PHE A 260 -6.96 11.99 15.24
N GLN A 261 -6.18 11.93 16.31
CA GLN A 261 -5.38 13.03 16.85
C GLN A 261 -4.09 12.49 17.48
N PHE A 262 -3.07 13.35 17.61
CA PHE A 262 -1.75 12.96 18.14
C PHE A 262 -1.52 13.25 19.60
#